data_AF-A0A960PGK4-F1
#
_entry.id   AF-A0A960PGK4-F1
#
_cell.length_a   1.000
_cell.length_b   1.000
_cell.length_c   1.000
_cell.angle_alpha   90.00
_cell.angle_beta   90.00
_cell.angle_gamma   90.00
#
_symmetry.space_group_name_H-M   'P 1'
#
loop_
_entity.id
_entity.type
_entity.pdbx_description
1 polymer ?
#
loop_
_entity_poly.entity_id
_entity_poly.type
_entity_poly.pdbx_seq_one_letter_code
_entity_poly.pdbx_strand_id
1 'polypeptide(L)'
;MSPFKKPGKWYVLHTQSGYENKVKQNLEARAHSMNMEERIYEVVIPMEDVTEIRQGKKVVVPKKMFPGYLLVRTRLNDDAWYVVRNTPGVTGFVGAGNKPSPLPRKEVEKFLTVKKEGDEDAPKRTRPRMEYEINETV
;
A
#
# COMPACT_ATOMS: atom_id res chain seq x y z
N MET A 1 -9.28 -11.84 -3.00
CA MET A 1 -10.38 -11.20 -3.77
C MET A 1 -9.83 -10.05 -4.61
N SER A 2 -10.33 -9.83 -5.83
CA SER A 2 -9.91 -8.71 -6.68
C SER A 2 -10.35 -7.36 -6.05
N PRO A 3 -9.47 -6.35 -5.94
CA PRO A 3 -9.80 -5.04 -5.37
C PRO A 3 -10.91 -4.29 -6.13
N PHE A 4 -11.30 -4.77 -7.32
CA PHE A 4 -12.35 -4.18 -8.17
C PHE A 4 -13.77 -4.70 -7.91
N LYS A 5 -13.93 -5.81 -7.20
CA LYS A 5 -15.26 -6.27 -6.75
C LYS A 5 -15.72 -5.59 -5.46
N LYS A 6 -14.82 -4.83 -4.82
CA LYS A 6 -15.08 -4.11 -3.59
C LYS A 6 -15.71 -2.74 -3.90
N PRO A 7 -16.62 -2.22 -3.04
CA PRO A 7 -17.23 -0.91 -3.25
C PRO A 7 -16.21 0.22 -3.16
N GLY A 8 -16.52 1.34 -3.82
CA GLY A 8 -15.70 2.55 -3.83
C GLY A 8 -14.76 2.66 -5.04
N LYS A 9 -14.14 3.84 -5.16
CA LYS A 9 -13.11 4.14 -6.16
C LYS A 9 -11.78 4.37 -5.44
N TRP A 10 -10.69 4.12 -6.15
CA TRP A 10 -9.35 4.40 -5.64
C TRP A 10 -8.95 5.83 -5.97
N TYR A 11 -8.33 6.50 -5.02
CA TYR A 11 -7.80 7.85 -5.14
C TYR A 11 -6.38 7.89 -4.59
N VAL A 12 -5.61 8.88 -5.04
CA VAL A 12 -4.26 9.13 -4.55
C VAL A 12 -4.26 10.34 -3.63
N LEU A 13 -3.58 10.21 -2.50
CA LEU A 13 -3.33 11.28 -1.55
C LEU A 13 -1.85 11.66 -1.60
N HIS A 14 -1.58 12.96 -1.61
CA HIS A 14 -0.29 13.49 -1.23
C HIS A 14 -0.21 13.60 0.30
N THR A 15 0.92 13.16 0.84
CA THR A 15 1.24 13.23 2.26
C THR A 15 2.65 13.75 2.46
N GLN A 16 2.96 14.15 3.68
CA GLN A 16 4.34 14.46 4.04
C GLN A 16 5.21 13.20 3.95
N SER A 17 6.28 13.24 3.14
CA SER A 17 7.20 12.13 2.96
C SER A 17 7.86 11.73 4.28
N GLY A 18 8.03 10.42 4.49
CA GLY A 18 8.59 9.85 5.73
C GLY A 18 7.57 9.62 6.84
N TYR A 19 6.36 10.18 6.74
CA TYR A 19 5.29 10.02 7.72
C TYR A 19 4.14 9.13 7.23
N GLU A 20 4.27 8.45 6.08
CA GLU A 20 3.16 7.74 5.41
C GLU A 20 2.50 6.70 6.30
N ASN A 21 3.30 5.95 7.07
CA ASN A 21 2.79 4.97 8.05
C ASN A 21 1.93 5.64 9.13
N LYS A 22 2.38 6.79 9.65
CA LYS A 22 1.64 7.56 10.66
C LYS A 22 0.38 8.18 10.07
N VAL A 23 0.45 8.69 8.84
CA VAL A 23 -0.71 9.26 8.14
C VAL A 23 -1.76 8.19 7.86
N LYS A 24 -1.35 6.99 7.42
CA LYS A 24 -2.24 5.85 7.26
C LYS A 24 -2.97 5.53 8.57
N GLN A 25 -2.25 5.36 9.67
CA GLN A 25 -2.84 5.07 10.97
C GLN A 25 -3.80 6.17 11.43
N ASN A 26 -3.42 7.45 11.28
CA ASN A 26 -4.29 8.58 11.60
C ASN A 26 -5.58 8.60 10.78
N LEU A 27 -5.47 8.28 9.47
CA LEU A 27 -6.62 8.27 8.57
C LEU A 27 -7.58 7.12 8.90
N GLU A 28 -7.06 5.94 9.19
CA GLU A 28 -7.84 4.77 9.63
C GLU A 28 -8.52 5.05 10.98
N ALA A 29 -7.78 5.58 11.97
CA ALA A 29 -8.33 5.93 13.27
C ALA A 29 -9.43 7.00 13.17
N ARG A 30 -9.27 8.00 12.30
CA ARG A 30 -10.30 9.02 12.04
C ARG A 30 -11.51 8.48 11.31
N ALA A 31 -11.30 7.61 10.33
CA ALA A 31 -12.39 6.96 9.63
C ALA A 31 -13.25 6.18 10.64
N HIS A 32 -12.63 5.47 11.58
CA HIS A 32 -13.34 4.79 12.66
C HIS A 32 -14.03 5.78 13.62
N SER A 33 -13.32 6.77 14.16
CA SER A 33 -13.89 7.71 15.14
C SER A 33 -15.04 8.57 14.61
N MET A 34 -15.10 8.77 13.30
CA MET A 34 -16.15 9.55 12.63
C MET A 34 -17.20 8.68 11.94
N ASN A 35 -17.24 7.36 12.22
CA ASN A 35 -18.15 6.39 11.62
C ASN A 35 -18.15 6.43 10.08
N MET A 36 -16.97 6.63 9.50
CA MET A 36 -16.75 6.78 8.06
C MET A 36 -16.35 5.46 7.38
N GLU A 37 -16.39 4.32 8.09
CA GLU A 37 -15.96 3.01 7.59
C GLU A 37 -16.78 2.50 6.41
N GLU A 38 -18.05 2.91 6.31
CA GLU A 38 -18.91 2.60 5.17
C GLU A 38 -18.59 3.42 3.90
N ARG A 39 -17.66 4.38 4.03
CA ARG A 39 -17.26 5.29 2.95
C ARG A 39 -15.78 5.20 2.66
N ILE A 40 -14.91 5.25 3.66
CA ILE A 40 -13.46 5.03 3.54
C ILE A 40 -13.19 3.56 3.87
N TYR A 41 -12.93 2.78 2.82
CA TYR A 41 -12.88 1.32 2.94
C TYR A 41 -11.48 0.77 3.16
N GLU A 42 -10.45 1.42 2.61
CA GLU A 42 -9.09 0.88 2.63
C GLU A 42 -8.06 1.98 2.40
N VAL A 43 -6.95 1.96 3.15
CA VAL A 43 -5.80 2.86 2.97
C VAL A 43 -4.54 2.02 2.80
N VAL A 44 -3.78 2.26 1.73
CA VAL A 44 -2.60 1.47 1.35
C VAL A 44 -1.44 2.40 1.02
N ILE A 45 -0.24 2.03 1.47
CA ILE A 45 1.00 2.68 1.04
C ILE A 45 1.51 1.93 -0.20
N PRO A 46 1.78 2.60 -1.32
CA PRO A 46 2.34 1.95 -2.50
C PRO A 46 3.78 1.50 -2.21
N MET A 47 3.98 0.19 -2.09
CA MET A 47 5.26 -0.46 -1.85
C MET A 47 5.59 -1.43 -2.99
N GLU A 48 6.87 -1.62 -3.24
CA GLU A 48 7.45 -2.57 -4.19
C GLU A 48 8.40 -3.53 -3.51
N ASP A 49 8.23 -4.81 -3.78
CA ASP A 49 9.11 -5.86 -3.27
C ASP A 49 10.40 -5.87 -4.10
N VAL A 50 11.50 -5.45 -3.47
CA VAL A 50 12.83 -5.46 -4.09
C VAL A 50 13.67 -6.56 -3.46
N THR A 51 14.40 -7.31 -4.30
CA THR A 51 15.34 -8.31 -3.81
C THR A 51 16.66 -7.63 -3.46
N GLU A 52 17.00 -7.59 -2.19
CA GLU A 52 18.31 -7.16 -1.69
C GLU A 52 19.16 -8.37 -1.32
N ILE A 53 20.48 -8.27 -1.46
CA ILE A 53 21.41 -9.28 -0.94
C ILE A 53 21.85 -8.81 0.44
N ARG A 54 21.42 -9.51 1.49
CA ARG A 54 21.87 -9.28 2.87
C ARG A 54 22.63 -10.51 3.36
N GLN A 55 23.88 -10.31 3.79
CA GLN A 55 24.74 -11.39 4.30
C GLN A 55 24.86 -12.58 3.32
N GLY A 56 24.97 -12.29 2.02
CA GLY A 56 25.09 -13.31 0.96
C GLY A 56 23.78 -14.04 0.61
N LYS A 57 22.65 -13.74 1.28
CA LYS A 57 21.34 -14.30 0.95
C LYS A 57 20.46 -13.26 0.27
N LYS A 58 19.70 -13.69 -0.74
CA LYS A 58 18.65 -12.87 -1.36
C LYS A 58 17.48 -12.77 -0.38
N VAL A 59 17.15 -11.55 0.01
CA VAL A 59 16.02 -11.21 0.89
C VAL A 59 15.10 -10.25 0.13
N VAL A 60 13.82 -10.57 0.09
CA VAL A 60 12.80 -9.66 -0.44
C VAL A 60 12.47 -8.64 0.65
N VAL A 61 12.63 -7.36 0.35
CA VAL A 61 12.29 -6.26 1.26
C VAL A 61 11.26 -5.33 0.60
N PRO A 62 10.21 -4.91 1.33
CA PRO A 62 9.26 -3.94 0.81
C PRO A 62 9.89 -2.55 0.82
N LYS A 63 9.97 -1.93 -0.35
CA LYS A 63 10.50 -0.57 -0.55
C LYS A 63 9.39 0.36 -1.03
N LYS A 64 9.33 1.58 -0.50
CA LYS A 64 8.34 2.57 -0.94
C LYS A 64 8.61 2.94 -2.40
N MET A 65 7.64 2.74 -3.28
CA MET A 65 7.75 3.10 -4.71
C MET A 65 7.65 4.63 -4.89
N PHE A 66 6.77 5.27 -4.11
CA PHE A 66 6.54 6.72 -4.15
C PHE A 66 6.48 7.30 -2.72
N PRO A 67 7.57 7.91 -2.22
CA PRO A 67 7.56 8.62 -0.95
C PRO A 67 6.55 9.78 -0.97
N GLY A 68 5.76 9.93 0.08
CA GLY A 68 4.73 10.97 0.18
C GLY A 68 3.41 10.66 -0.51
N TYR A 69 3.14 9.41 -0.87
CA TYR A 69 1.89 9.00 -1.53
C TYR A 69 1.16 7.91 -0.74
N LEU A 70 -0.18 8.02 -0.69
CA LEU A 70 -1.08 6.97 -0.21
C LEU A 70 -2.18 6.71 -1.23
N LEU A 71 -2.64 5.46 -1.27
CA LEU A 71 -3.83 5.04 -1.99
C LEU A 71 -4.98 4.89 -1.01
N VAL A 72 -6.13 5.49 -1.31
CA VAL A 72 -7.35 5.34 -0.52
C VAL A 72 -8.48 4.83 -1.39
N ARG A 73 -9.16 3.75 -0.97
CA ARG A 73 -10.42 3.31 -1.56
C ARG A 73 -11.56 3.94 -0.79
N THR A 74 -12.32 4.81 -1.45
CA THR A 74 -13.44 5.49 -0.82
C THR A 74 -14.62 5.69 -1.77
N ARG A 75 -15.82 5.76 -1.20
CA ARG A 75 -16.99 6.38 -1.84
C ARG A 75 -16.94 7.86 -1.53
N LEU A 76 -16.34 8.61 -2.46
CA LEU A 76 -16.10 10.03 -2.27
C LEU A 76 -17.41 10.84 -2.17
N ASN A 77 -17.53 11.56 -1.07
CA ASN A 77 -18.53 12.61 -0.81
C ASN A 77 -17.88 13.71 0.04
N ASP A 78 -18.63 14.76 0.39
CA ASP A 78 -18.11 15.92 1.12
C ASP A 78 -17.53 15.54 2.49
N ASP A 79 -18.19 14.63 3.22
CA ASP A 79 -17.70 14.17 4.53
C ASP A 79 -16.39 13.38 4.40
N ALA A 80 -16.32 12.40 3.49
CA ALA A 80 -15.10 11.62 3.27
C ALA A 80 -13.95 12.52 2.78
N TRP A 81 -14.28 13.51 1.93
CA TRP A 81 -13.32 14.51 1.49
C TRP A 81 -12.81 15.37 2.65
N TYR A 82 -13.71 15.81 3.54
CA TYR A 82 -13.36 16.56 4.75
C TYR A 82 -12.47 15.75 5.71
N VAL A 83 -12.83 14.49 5.99
CA VAL A 83 -12.03 13.61 6.86
C VAL A 83 -10.61 13.47 6.34
N VAL A 84 -10.47 13.16 5.05
CA VAL A 84 -9.16 13.00 4.41
C VAL A 84 -8.34 14.30 4.48
N ARG A 85 -8.92 15.44 4.09
CA ARG A 85 -8.22 16.73 4.05
C ARG A 85 -7.78 17.24 5.41
N ASN A 86 -8.55 16.95 6.45
CA ASN A 86 -8.20 17.40 7.80
C ASN A 86 -7.22 16.46 8.51
N THR A 87 -6.93 15.28 7.95
CA THR A 87 -6.07 14.28 8.61
C THR A 87 -4.63 14.78 8.67
N PRO A 88 -3.99 14.80 9.86
CA PRO A 88 -2.63 15.29 10.00
C PRO A 88 -1.64 14.56 9.08
N GLY A 89 -0.87 15.33 8.31
CA GLY A 89 0.12 14.84 7.37
C GLY A 89 -0.42 14.53 5.97
N VAL A 90 -1.73 14.67 5.73
CA VAL A 90 -2.31 14.73 4.37
C VAL A 90 -2.21 16.16 3.86
N THR A 91 -1.66 16.35 2.66
CA THR A 91 -1.59 17.68 2.01
C THR A 91 -2.75 17.88 1.03
N GLY A 92 -3.25 16.80 0.43
CA GLY A 92 -4.45 16.84 -0.40
C GLY A 92 -4.62 15.61 -1.28
N PHE A 93 -5.67 15.63 -2.09
CA PHE A 93 -5.85 14.65 -3.15
C PHE A 93 -5.04 15.05 -4.38
N VAL A 94 -4.58 14.05 -5.11
CA VAL A 94 -3.99 14.25 -6.43
C VAL A 94 -5.10 14.51 -7.45
N GLY A 95 -4.97 15.63 -8.16
CA GLY A 95 -5.86 16.04 -9.24
C GLY A 95 -5.81 17.54 -9.47
N ALA A 96 -6.53 18.01 -10.49
CA ALA A 96 -6.55 19.42 -10.85
C ALA A 96 -7.12 20.27 -9.69
N GLY A 97 -6.30 21.16 -9.12
CA GLY A 97 -6.70 22.05 -8.03
C GLY A 97 -7.10 21.33 -6.74
N ASN A 98 -6.45 20.22 -6.37
CA ASN A 98 -6.78 19.36 -5.23
C ASN A 98 -8.18 18.70 -5.30
N LYS A 99 -8.82 18.71 -6.47
CA LYS A 99 -10.03 17.92 -6.67
C LYS A 99 -9.64 16.45 -6.82
N PRO A 100 -10.26 15.54 -6.06
CA PRO A 100 -9.98 14.12 -6.12
C PRO A 100 -10.32 13.51 -7.49
N SER A 101 -9.31 13.05 -8.20
CA SER A 101 -9.49 12.27 -9.43
C SER A 101 -9.37 10.78 -9.12
N PRO A 102 -10.35 9.94 -9.51
CA PRO A 102 -10.26 8.51 -9.30
C PRO A 102 -9.19 7.90 -10.21
N LEU A 103 -8.42 6.95 -9.68
CA LEU A 103 -7.46 6.20 -10.46
C LEU A 103 -8.16 5.25 -11.45
N PRO A 104 -7.66 5.17 -12.71
CA PRO A 104 -8.13 4.17 -13.65
C PRO A 104 -7.70 2.77 -13.18
N ARG A 105 -8.50 1.76 -13.55
CA ARG A 105 -8.31 0.37 -13.09
C ARG A 105 -6.89 -0.15 -13.32
N LYS A 106 -6.34 0.10 -14.51
CA LYS A 106 -4.99 -0.34 -14.90
C LYS A 106 -3.89 0.17 -13.94
N GLU A 107 -4.01 1.41 -13.47
CA GLU A 107 -3.06 2.00 -12.52
C GLU A 107 -3.21 1.39 -11.13
N VAL A 108 -4.46 1.18 -10.68
CA VAL A 108 -4.72 0.49 -9.41
C VAL A 108 -4.16 -0.93 -9.43
N GLU A 109 -4.31 -1.67 -10.53
CA GLU A 109 -3.72 -2.99 -10.70
C GLU A 109 -2.21 -2.93 -10.58
N LYS A 110 -1.56 -1.99 -11.25
CA LYS A 110 -0.12 -1.81 -11.18
C LYS A 110 0.35 -1.54 -9.74
N PHE A 111 -0.32 -0.66 -8.99
CA PHE A 111 0.12 -0.33 -7.63
C PHE A 111 -0.23 -1.38 -6.57
N LEU A 112 -1.35 -2.10 -6.74
CA LEU A 112 -1.80 -3.09 -5.74
C LEU A 112 -1.33 -4.52 -6.04
N THR A 113 -1.11 -4.89 -7.30
CA THR A 113 -0.65 -6.25 -7.66
C THR A 113 0.79 -6.49 -7.25
N VAL A 114 1.59 -5.43 -7.15
CA VAL A 114 2.93 -5.49 -6.58
C VAL A 114 2.90 -6.03 -5.14
N LYS A 115 1.77 -5.90 -4.42
CA LYS A 115 1.58 -6.44 -3.06
C LYS A 115 1.26 -7.94 -3.01
N LYS A 116 1.19 -8.66 -4.14
CA LYS A 116 0.58 -10.00 -4.21
C LYS A 116 1.55 -11.19 -4.11
N GLU A 117 2.81 -10.95 -3.76
CA GLU A 117 3.75 -12.00 -3.33
C GLU A 117 4.42 -11.61 -2.00
N GLY A 118 3.66 -11.27 -0.96
CA GLY A 118 4.30 -10.95 0.33
C GLY A 118 3.45 -10.66 1.56
N ASP A 119 2.16 -10.30 1.43
CA ASP A 119 1.29 -10.12 2.60
C ASP A 119 0.68 -11.46 3.06
N GLU A 120 1.52 -12.33 3.63
CA GLU A 120 1.11 -13.28 4.66
C GLU A 120 2.00 -13.06 5.88
N ASP A 121 1.39 -12.50 6.93
CA ASP A 121 1.88 -12.49 8.31
C ASP A 121 1.93 -13.94 8.87
N ALA A 122 2.77 -14.79 8.27
CA ALA A 122 3.00 -16.16 8.70
C ALA A 122 4.49 -16.50 8.54
N PRO A 123 5.21 -16.90 9.61
CA PRO A 123 6.56 -17.40 9.48
C PRO A 123 6.49 -18.77 8.78
N LYS A 124 6.58 -18.79 7.44
CA LYS A 124 6.74 -20.04 6.70
C LYS A 124 8.16 -20.55 6.90
N ARG A 125 8.24 -21.47 7.87
CA ARG A 125 9.37 -22.33 8.21
C ARG A 125 10.12 -22.81 6.96
N THR A 126 11.43 -22.68 7.08
CA THR A 126 12.50 -23.29 6.31
C THR A 126 12.17 -24.72 5.87
N ARG A 127 12.38 -25.01 4.58
CA ARG A 127 12.94 -26.30 4.14
C ARG A 127 14.19 -25.99 3.32
N PRO A 128 15.40 -26.09 3.88
CA PRO A 128 16.61 -26.01 3.08
C PRO A 128 16.73 -27.33 2.33
N ARG A 129 16.64 -27.31 1.00
CA ARG A 129 17.18 -28.41 0.19
C ARG A 129 18.61 -28.03 -0.16
N MET A 130 19.50 -28.39 0.75
CA MET A 130 20.93 -28.47 0.49
C MET A 130 21.17 -29.88 -0.04
N GLU A 131 21.65 -30.01 -1.27
CA GLU A 131 22.37 -31.21 -1.65
C GLU A 131 23.49 -30.80 -2.61
N TYR A 132 24.67 -31.25 -2.24
CA TYR A 132 26.00 -30.82 -2.65
C TYR A 132 26.35 -31.27 -4.07
N GLU A 133 27.18 -30.48 -4.75
CA GLU A 133 28.13 -31.00 -5.74
C GLU A 133 29.18 -31.85 -5.03
N ILE A 134 29.20 -33.15 -5.33
CA ILE A 134 30.38 -33.99 -5.15
C ILE A 134 30.41 -34.96 -6.34
N ASN A 135 31.45 -34.86 -7.17
CA ASN A 135 32.46 -35.91 -7.36
C ASN A 135 33.24 -35.64 -8.65
N GLU A 136 34.43 -35.03 -8.48
CA GLU A 136 35.52 -35.17 -9.44
C GLU A 136 36.39 -36.38 -9.02
N THR A 137 36.80 -37.18 -10.01
CA THR A 137 37.94 -38.12 -10.07
C THR A 137 37.83 -39.54 -9.48
N VAL A 138 37.91 -40.54 -10.38
CA VAL A 138 39.07 -41.45 -10.57
C VAL A 138 39.20 -41.82 -12.04
#